data_AF-A0A7W1FYC8-F1
#
_entry.id   AF-A0A7W1FYC8-F1
#
_cell.length_a   1.000
_cell.length_b   1.000
_cell.length_c   1.000
_cell.angle_alpha   90.00
_cell.angle_beta   90.00
_cell.angle_gamma   90.00
#
_symmetry.space_group_name_H-M   'P 1'
#
loop_
_entity.id
_entity.type
_entity.pdbx_description
1 polymer ?
#
loop_
_entity_poly.entity_id
_entity_poly.type
_entity_poly.pdbx_seq_one_letter_code
_entity_poly.pdbx_strand_id
1 'polypeptide(L)' 'MKSLFGVYECSADAKGRIMLPVAFKKQLTKELKVGFVMKRSIFSKSLELYPMGTWTEMVREVNKLNKFVKKN' A
#
# COMPACT_ATOMS: atom_id res chain seq x y z
N MET A 1 -10.22 -14.31 1.23
CA MET A 1 -10.01 -12.87 0.95
C MET A 1 -9.94 -12.16 2.29
N LYS A 2 -8.78 -11.60 2.67
CA LYS A 2 -8.68 -10.81 3.91
C LYS A 2 -9.02 -9.38 3.57
N SER A 3 -10.15 -8.90 4.06
CA SER A 3 -10.56 -7.51 3.85
C SER A 3 -10.01 -6.65 4.98
N LEU A 4 -9.34 -5.54 4.63
CA LEU A 4 -8.80 -4.58 5.60
C LEU A 4 -9.80 -3.42 5.71
N PHE A 5 -10.54 -3.35 6.81
CA PHE A 5 -11.52 -2.28 7.05
C PHE A 5 -11.29 -1.62 8.40
N GLY A 6 -11.57 -0.32 8.46
CA GLY A 6 -11.48 0.48 9.68
C GLY A 6 -10.91 1.86 9.39
N VAL A 7 -11.42 2.87 10.09
CA VAL A 7 -10.88 4.22 10.08
C VAL A 7 -10.34 4.47 11.48
N TYR A 8 -9.08 4.91 11.55
CA TYR A 8 -8.40 5.17 12.80
C TYR A 8 -7.68 6.50 12.68
N GLU A 9 -7.80 7.32 13.73
CA GLU A 9 -6.98 8.51 13.86
C GLU A 9 -5.60 8.15 14.41
N CYS A 10 -4.57 8.67 13.78
CA CYS A 10 -3.19 8.42 14.17
C CYS A 10 -2.35 9.68 13.96
N SER A 11 -1.58 10.04 14.98
CA SER A 11 -0.64 11.17 14.92
C SER A 11 0.72 10.71 14.41
N ALA A 12 1.36 11.53 13.59
CA ALA A 12 2.75 11.34 13.23
C ALA A 12 3.65 11.87 14.35
N ASP A 13 4.73 11.15 14.65
CA ASP A 13 5.74 11.65 15.57
C ASP A 13 6.64 12.72 14.92
N ALA A 14 7.54 13.31 15.71
CA ALA A 14 8.47 14.36 15.23
C ALA A 14 9.38 13.91 14.07
N LYS A 15 9.47 12.61 13.80
CA LYS A 15 10.25 12.03 12.69
C LYS A 15 9.36 11.58 11.53
N GLY A 16 8.07 11.93 11.56
CA GLY A 16 7.10 11.55 10.53
C GLY A 16 6.69 10.08 10.57
N ARG A 17 6.97 9.34 11.64
CA ARG A 17 6.54 7.94 11.76
C ARG A 17 5.10 7.90 12.26
N ILE A 18 4.29 7.06 11.63
CA ILE A 18 2.90 6.81 12.02
C ILE A 18 2.82 5.42 12.63
N MET A 19 2.20 5.33 13.80
CA MET A 19 1.97 4.05 14.44
C MET A 19 0.78 3.34 13.79
N LEU A 20 1.02 2.16 13.20
CA LEU A 20 -0.08 1.37 12.63
C LEU A 20 -1.03 0.89 13.74
N PRO A 21 -2.35 1.10 13.61
CA PRO A 21 -3.35 0.63 14.56
C PRO A 21 -3.21 -0.87 14.87
N VAL A 22 -3.45 -1.24 16.14
CA VAL A 22 -3.27 -2.62 16.62
C VAL A 22 -4.14 -3.62 15.83
N ALA A 23 -5.36 -3.23 15.47
CA ALA A 23 -6.25 -4.05 14.66
C ALA A 23 -5.63 -4.41 13.29
N PHE A 24 -4.99 -3.45 12.62
CA PHE A 24 -4.31 -3.68 11.35
C PHE A 24 -3.03 -4.49 11.53
N LYS A 25 -2.23 -4.22 12.57
CA LYS A 25 -1.03 -5.04 12.87
C LYS A 25 -1.36 -6.52 13.00
N LYS A 26 -2.46 -6.87 13.68
CA LYS A 26 -2.92 -8.25 13.85
C LYS A 26 -3.32 -8.89 12.51
N GLN A 27 -4.00 -8.15 11.64
CA GLN A 27 -4.43 -8.68 10.33
C GLN A 27 -3.27 -8.84 9.33
N LEU A 28 -2.28 -7.95 9.43
CA LEU A 28 -1.13 -7.81 8.53
C LEU A 28 0.17 -8.46 9.06
N THR A 29 0.08 -9.31 10.09
CA THR A 29 1.28 -9.87 10.76
C THR A 29 2.19 -10.66 9.81
N LYS A 30 1.63 -11.31 8.78
CA LYS A 30 2.43 -12.09 7.81
C LYS A 30 3.18 -11.17 6.85
N GLU A 31 2.49 -10.11 6.42
CA GLU A 31 2.92 -9.15 5.42
C GLU A 31 3.96 -8.16 6.00
N LEU A 32 3.89 -7.88 7.31
CA LEU A 32 4.88 -7.06 8.04
C LEU A 32 6.32 -7.58 7.94
N LYS A 33 6.51 -8.90 7.79
CA LYS A 33 7.86 -9.48 7.63
C LYS A 33 8.46 -9.24 6.26
N VAL A 34 7.62 -9.18 5.22
CA VAL A 34 8.04 -8.97 3.83
C VAL A 34 8.17 -7.47 3.52
N GLY A 35 7.36 -6.66 4.20
CA GLY A 35 7.35 -5.21 4.06
C GLY A 35 6.26 -4.71 3.10
N PHE A 36 6.23 -3.39 2.97
CA PHE A 36 5.22 -2.66 2.23
C PHE A 36 5.86 -1.63 1.30
N VAL A 37 5.15 -1.32 0.23
CA VAL A 37 5.45 -0.18 -0.64
C VAL A 37 4.44 0.91 -0.34
N MET A 38 4.94 2.12 -0.09
CA MET A 38 4.12 3.31 0.07
C MET A 38 4.21 4.17 -1.17
N LYS A 39 3.08 4.59 -1.71
CA LYS A 39 3.02 5.50 -2.86
C LYS A 39 2.03 6.62 -2.64
N ARG A 40 2.22 7.73 -3.34
CA ARG A 40 1.21 8.78 -3.41
C ARG A 40 0.03 8.30 -4.27
N SER A 41 -1.19 8.54 -3.81
CA SER A 41 -2.37 8.31 -4.64
C SER A 41 -2.41 9.31 -5.80
N ILE A 42 -2.84 8.84 -6.97
CA ILE A 42 -3.08 9.69 -8.15
C ILE A 42 -4.51 10.23 -8.16
N PHE A 43 -5.43 9.60 -7.41
CA PHE A 43 -6.86 9.93 -7.41
C PHE A 43 -7.24 10.88 -6.27
N SER A 44 -6.45 10.92 -5.20
CA SER A 44 -6.72 11.74 -4.03
C SER A 44 -5.43 12.23 -3.37
N LYS A 45 -5.53 13.25 -2.50
CA LYS A 45 -4.40 13.73 -1.69
C LYS A 45 -4.15 12.79 -0.50
N SER A 46 -3.74 11.56 -0.80
CA SER A 46 -3.51 10.51 0.20
C SER A 46 -2.27 9.67 -0.12
N LEU A 47 -1.83 8.90 0.88
CA LEU A 47 -0.81 7.88 0.73
C LEU A 47 -1.49 6.51 0.69
N GLU A 48 -1.06 5.67 -0.23
CA GLU A 48 -1.52 4.29 -0.38
C GLU A 48 -0.39 3.34 0.03
N LEU A 49 -0.77 2.29 0.75
CA LEU A 49 0.15 1.29 1.27
C LEU A 49 -0.21 -0.08 0.69
N TYR A 50 0.75 -0.74 0.05
CA TYR A 50 0.57 -2.04 -0.60
C TYR A 50 1.51 -3.08 0.00
N PRO A 51 1.03 -4.32 0.28
CA PRO A 51 1.91 -5.44 0.56
C PRO A 51 2.85 -5.69 -0.63
N MET A 52 4.13 -5.99 -0.35
CA MET A 52 5.14 -6.17 -1.40
C MET A 52 4.76 -7.22 -2.46
N GLY A 53 4.12 -8.31 -2.06
CA GLY A 53 3.67 -9.37 -2.98
C GLY A 53 2.68 -8.84 -4.03
N THR A 54 1.60 -8.21 -3.57
CA THR A 54 0.58 -7.62 -4.45
C THR A 54 1.14 -6.49 -5.31
N TRP A 55 2.06 -5.68 -4.76
CA TRP A 55 2.75 -4.65 -5.55
C TRP A 55 3.58 -5.26 -6.69
N THR A 56 4.33 -6.32 -6.40
CA THR A 56 5.16 -6.99 -7.40
C THR A 56 4.33 -7.60 -8.53
N GLU A 57 3.18 -8.20 -8.19
CA GLU A 57 2.20 -8.69 -9.16
C GLU A 57 1.63 -7.55 -10.02
N MET A 58 1.21 -6.44 -9.40
CA MET A 58 0.70 -5.28 -10.12
C MET A 58 1.74 -4.72 -11.10
N VAL A 59 2.98 -4.53 -10.66
CA VAL A 59 4.08 -4.04 -11.50
C VAL A 59 4.36 -5.00 -12.65
N ARG A 60 4.29 -6.32 -12.41
CA ARG A 60 4.44 -7.33 -13.47
C ARG A 60 3.37 -7.18 -14.54
N GLU A 61 2.11 -7.01 -14.17
CA GLU A 61 1.02 -6.82 -15.14
C GLU A 61 1.16 -5.49 -15.89
N VAL A 62 1.51 -4.41 -15.20
CA VAL A 62 1.78 -3.10 -15.84
C VAL A 62 2.94 -3.19 -16.83
N ASN A 63 3.98 -3.95 -16.53
CA ASN A 63 5.13 -4.12 -17.43
C ASN A 63 4.81 -4.92 -18.70
N LYS A 64 3.71 -5.69 -18.72
CA LYS A 64 3.22 -6.33 -19.96
C LYS A 64 2.57 -5.32 -20.92
N LEU A 65 2.18 -4.15 -20.43
CA LEU A 65 1.60 -3.09 -21.27
C LEU A 65 2.69 -2.43 -22.10
N ASN A 66 2.48 -2.38 -23.42
CA ASN A 66 3.41 -1.76 -24.33
C ASN A 66 3.40 -0.23 -24.14
N LYS A 67 4.49 0.31 -23.60
CA LYS A 67 4.66 1.75 -23.30
C LYS A 67 4.67 2.64 -24.55
N PHE A 68 4.76 2.06 -25.75
CA PHE A 68 4.85 2.77 -27.02
C PHE A 68 3.53 2.78 -27.81
N VAL A 69 2.52 2.02 -27.38
CA VAL A 69 1.19 2.05 -28.01
C VAL A 69 0.32 3.03 -27.22
N LYS A 70 0.22 4.26 -27.75
CA LYS A 70 -0.59 5.36 -27.23
C LYS A 70 -2.10 5.14 -27.50
N LYS A 71 -2.65 4.01 -27.07
CA LYS A 71 -4.10 3.83 -26.99
C LYS A 71 -4.50 3.79 -25.53
N ASN A 72 -4.87 4.97 -25.04
CA ASN A 72 -5.83 5.30 -23.97
C ASN A 72 -5.47 6.68 -23.41
#